data_AF-A0A5S4T056-F1
#
_entry.id   AF-A0A5S4T056-F1
#
_cell.length_a   1.000
_cell.length_b   1.000
_cell.length_c   1.000
_cell.angle_alpha   90.00
_cell.angle_beta   90.00
_cell.angle_gamma   90.00
#
_symmetry.space_group_name_H-M   'P 1'
#
loop_
_entity.id
_entity.type
_entity.pdbx_description
1 polymer ?
#
loop_
_entity_poly.entity_id
_entity_poly.type
_entity_poly.pdbx_seq_one_letter_code
_entity_poly.pdbx_strand_id
1 'polypeptide(L)'
;MNLDISLGDLSAIERGLRQEPDYTRQVLEATMHQATLLVQREWQENMPRVSGITARSITSDVASTPAGVLGIVGSSQPTALFIELGTQPHMPPIKAIEPWVKAVLGIREPKEVKRVAFLVARKIAREGTAPQRPMERASLATRGQVIAMFEGAAAQILNFITGGKA
;
A
#
# COMPACT_ATOMS: atom_id res chain seq x y z
N MET A 1 5.79 6.84 6.61
CA MET A 1 6.37 5.70 7.34
C MET A 1 7.86 5.95 7.51
N ASN A 2 8.38 5.90 8.74
CA ASN A 2 9.83 5.81 8.99
C ASN A 2 10.24 4.33 8.99
N LEU A 3 11.39 4.01 8.39
CA LEU A 3 12.03 2.69 8.44
C LEU A 3 13.38 2.89 9.12
N ASP A 4 13.63 2.11 10.17
CA ASP A 4 14.88 2.14 10.90
C ASP A 4 15.68 0.90 10.51
N ILE A 5 16.93 1.09 10.09
CA ILE A 5 17.85 0.01 9.73
C ILE A 5 19.12 0.13 10.56
N SER A 6 19.73 -1.00 10.91
CA SER A 6 21.01 -1.03 11.62
C SER A 6 22.11 -0.34 10.80
N LEU A 7 23.00 0.39 11.50
CA LEU A 7 24.21 0.96 10.87
C LEU A 7 25.10 -0.12 10.25
N GLY A 8 25.11 -1.33 10.81
CA GLY A 8 25.84 -2.47 10.26
C GLY A 8 25.32 -2.87 8.88
N ASP A 9 24.01 -3.03 8.74
CA ASP A 9 23.37 -3.42 7.48
C ASP A 9 23.49 -2.32 6.42
N LEU A 10 23.37 -1.06 6.83
CA LEU A 10 23.63 0.07 5.94
C LEU A 10 25.07 0.05 5.41
N SER A 11 26.05 -0.23 6.27
CA SER A 11 27.45 -0.32 5.88
C SER A 11 27.71 -1.51 4.93
N ALA A 12 26.99 -2.63 5.08
CA ALA A 12 27.09 -3.77 4.20
C ALA A 12 26.56 -3.43 2.79
N ILE A 13 25.43 -2.75 2.71
CA ILE A 13 24.85 -2.28 1.45
C ILE A 13 25.79 -1.26 0.78
N GLU A 14 26.32 -0.28 1.52
CA GLU A 14 27.27 0.70 0.98
C GLU A 14 28.52 0.02 0.41
N ARG A 15 29.09 -0.94 1.14
CA ARG A 15 30.25 -1.72 0.68
C ARG A 15 29.92 -2.53 -0.57
N GLY A 16 28.74 -3.15 -0.63
CA GLY A 16 28.27 -3.88 -1.81
C GLY A 16 28.15 -2.98 -3.02
N LEU A 17 27.52 -1.81 -2.89
CA LEU A 17 27.40 -0.84 -3.98
C LEU A 17 28.75 -0.35 -4.50
N ARG A 18 29.79 -0.33 -3.66
CA ARG A 18 31.15 0.06 -4.06
C ARG A 18 31.96 -1.06 -4.71
N GLN A 19 31.86 -2.28 -4.18
CA GLN A 19 32.72 -3.40 -4.57
C GLN A 19 32.07 -4.27 -5.65
N GLU A 20 30.78 -4.55 -5.50
CA GLU A 20 29.99 -5.47 -6.32
C GLU A 20 28.63 -4.83 -6.67
N PRO A 21 28.62 -3.73 -7.46
CA PRO A 21 27.44 -2.91 -7.69
C PRO A 21 26.31 -3.65 -8.39
N ASP A 22 26.61 -4.50 -9.37
CA ASP A 22 25.61 -5.22 -10.16
C ASP A 22 24.90 -6.29 -9.30
N TYR A 23 25.67 -7.08 -8.55
CA TYR A 23 25.11 -8.06 -7.61
C TYR A 23 24.27 -7.38 -6.53
N THR A 24 24.81 -6.31 -5.92
CA THR A 24 24.11 -5.57 -4.87
C THR A 24 22.79 -5.00 -5.39
N ARG A 25 22.79 -4.43 -6.60
CA ARG A 25 21.57 -3.93 -7.23
C ARG A 25 20.56 -5.04 -7.47
N GLN A 26 20.98 -6.19 -7.98
CA GLN A 26 20.11 -7.34 -8.22
C GLN A 26 19.44 -7.82 -6.92
N VAL A 27 20.20 -7.92 -5.83
CA VAL A 27 19.65 -8.31 -4.51
C VAL A 27 18.64 -7.27 -4.04
N LEU A 28 18.98 -5.98 -4.07
CA LEU A 28 18.09 -4.91 -3.63
C LEU A 28 16.81 -4.80 -4.47
N GLU A 29 16.90 -5.00 -5.80
CA GLU A 29 15.75 -5.04 -6.70
C GLU A 29 14.80 -6.19 -6.34
N ALA A 30 15.33 -7.39 -6.15
CA ALA A 30 14.55 -8.56 -5.75
C ALA A 30 13.89 -8.34 -4.38
N THR A 31 14.62 -7.81 -3.40
CA THR A 31 14.10 -7.49 -2.07
C THR A 31 13.01 -6.44 -2.13
N MET A 32 13.20 -5.36 -2.90
CA MET A 32 12.19 -4.32 -3.08
C MET A 32 10.93 -4.85 -3.76
N HIS A 33 11.07 -5.77 -4.72
CA HIS A 33 9.94 -6.41 -5.36
C HIS A 33 9.10 -7.21 -4.36
N GLN A 34 9.74 -8.00 -3.49
CA GLN A 34 9.02 -8.72 -2.43
C GLN A 34 8.38 -7.77 -1.42
N ALA A 35 9.09 -6.72 -1.00
CA ALA A 35 8.58 -5.74 -0.05
C ALA A 35 7.34 -5.01 -0.58
N THR A 36 7.37 -4.57 -1.85
CA THR A 36 6.24 -3.85 -2.46
C THR A 36 5.04 -4.77 -2.71
N LEU A 37 5.25 -6.04 -3.08
CA LEU A 37 4.17 -7.05 -3.17
C LEU A 37 3.52 -7.33 -1.82
N LEU A 38 4.31 -7.40 -0.75
CA LEU A 38 3.78 -7.56 0.61
C LEU A 38 2.89 -6.39 1.01
N VAL A 39 3.38 -5.15 0.83
CA VAL A 39 2.60 -3.94 1.12
C VAL A 39 1.34 -3.86 0.24
N GLN A 40 1.47 -4.18 -1.05
CA GLN A 40 0.33 -4.22 -1.98
C GLN A 40 -0.75 -5.17 -1.46
N ARG A 41 -0.38 -6.41 -1.13
CA ARG A 41 -1.32 -7.41 -0.62
C ARG A 41 -2.01 -6.92 0.65
N GLU A 42 -1.24 -6.43 1.62
CA GLU A 42 -1.80 -5.96 2.89
C GLU A 42 -2.74 -4.78 2.70
N TRP A 43 -2.42 -3.85 1.79
CA TRP A 43 -3.32 -2.75 1.45
C TRP A 43 -4.60 -3.26 0.79
N GLN A 44 -4.48 -4.19 -0.18
CA GLN A 44 -5.64 -4.81 -0.81
C GLN A 44 -6.57 -5.48 0.21
N GLU A 45 -6.03 -6.20 1.20
CA GLU A 45 -6.84 -6.86 2.24
C GLU A 45 -7.51 -5.89 3.19
N ASN A 46 -6.83 -4.79 3.55
CA ASN A 46 -7.41 -3.77 4.43
C ASN A 46 -8.45 -2.88 3.74
N MET A 47 -8.56 -2.91 2.41
CA MET A 47 -9.54 -2.11 1.68
C MET A 47 -10.97 -2.52 1.98
N PRO A 48 -11.87 -1.57 2.34
CA PRO A 48 -13.30 -1.82 2.43
C PRO A 48 -13.87 -2.27 1.08
N ARG A 49 -14.68 -3.33 1.07
CA ARG A 49 -15.19 -3.93 -0.18
C ARG A 49 -16.71 -3.98 -0.23
N VAL A 50 -17.28 -3.38 -1.27
CA VAL A 50 -18.63 -3.73 -1.79
C VAL A 50 -18.49 -4.51 -3.09
N SER A 51 -17.72 -4.00 -4.05
CA SER A 51 -17.40 -4.68 -5.33
C SER A 51 -15.95 -5.20 -5.42
N GLY A 52 -15.05 -4.70 -4.57
CA GLY A 52 -13.61 -5.02 -4.61
C GLY A 52 -12.81 -4.35 -5.73
N ILE A 53 -13.45 -3.54 -6.58
CA ILE A 53 -12.81 -2.90 -7.75
C ILE A 53 -11.63 -2.01 -7.34
N THR A 54 -11.79 -1.18 -6.31
CA THR A 54 -10.71 -0.28 -5.84
C THR A 54 -9.55 -1.03 -5.19
N ALA A 55 -9.81 -2.18 -4.56
CA ALA A 55 -8.72 -3.02 -4.05
C ALA A 55 -7.91 -3.59 -5.21
N ARG A 56 -8.56 -4.09 -6.25
CA ARG A 56 -7.89 -4.67 -7.43
C ARG A 56 -7.08 -3.67 -8.26
N SER A 57 -7.32 -2.37 -8.13
CA SER A 57 -6.50 -1.36 -8.81
C SER A 57 -5.22 -0.99 -8.08
N ILE A 58 -4.98 -1.54 -6.88
CA ILE A 58 -3.74 -1.35 -6.15
C ILE A 58 -2.68 -2.25 -6.77
N THR A 59 -1.59 -1.64 -7.25
CA THR A 59 -0.48 -2.30 -7.91
C THR A 59 0.85 -1.81 -7.35
N SER A 60 1.88 -2.63 -7.47
CA SER A 60 3.26 -2.30 -7.14
C SER A 60 4.15 -2.27 -8.37
N ASP A 61 5.16 -1.42 -8.34
CA ASP A 61 6.22 -1.38 -9.34
C ASP A 61 7.58 -1.15 -8.67
N VAL A 62 8.65 -1.60 -9.31
CA VAL A 62 10.02 -1.41 -8.85
C VAL A 62 10.86 -0.85 -9.99
N ALA A 63 11.49 0.28 -9.73
CA ALA A 63 12.36 0.95 -10.68
C ALA A 63 13.77 1.06 -10.11
N SER A 64 14.75 0.63 -10.90
CA SER A 64 16.16 0.92 -10.61
C SER A 64 16.56 2.26 -11.19
N THR A 65 17.11 3.09 -10.31
CA THR A 65 17.54 4.45 -10.61
C THR A 65 19.03 4.60 -10.27
N PRO A 66 19.71 5.64 -10.78
CA PRO A 66 21.08 5.95 -10.34
C PRO A 66 21.18 6.22 -8.82
N ALA A 67 20.08 6.63 -8.17
CA ALA A 67 20.03 6.87 -6.73
C ALA A 67 19.76 5.59 -5.91
N GLY A 68 19.51 4.45 -6.56
CA GLY A 68 19.18 3.18 -5.92
C GLY A 68 17.86 2.58 -6.43
N VAL A 69 17.33 1.62 -5.68
CA VAL A 69 16.10 0.91 -6.02
C VAL A 69 14.90 1.61 -5.38
N LEU A 70 13.92 2.01 -6.19
CA LEU A 70 12.69 2.65 -5.75
C LEU A 70 11.52 1.66 -5.89
N GLY A 71 10.82 1.41 -4.78
CA GLY A 71 9.56 0.67 -4.77
C GLY A 71 8.36 1.62 -4.70
N ILE A 72 7.35 1.39 -5.54
CA ILE A 72 6.11 2.16 -5.59
C ILE A 72 4.95 1.21 -5.33
N VAL A 73 4.02 1.59 -4.46
CA VAL A 73 2.72 0.93 -4.31
C VAL A 73 1.65 2.01 -4.41
N GLY A 74 0.74 1.88 -5.36
CA GLY A 74 -0.26 2.90 -5.67
C GLY A 74 -1.54 2.31 -6.22
N SER A 75 -2.55 3.15 -6.42
CA SER A 75 -3.82 2.76 -7.03
C SER A 75 -4.13 3.64 -8.22
N SER A 76 -4.61 3.04 -9.30
CA SER A 76 -5.08 3.79 -10.49
C SER A 76 -6.47 4.41 -10.32
N GLN A 77 -7.15 4.14 -9.19
CA GLN A 77 -8.47 4.69 -8.90
C GLN A 77 -8.43 5.84 -7.89
N PRO A 78 -9.00 7.01 -8.21
CA PRO A 78 -9.16 8.13 -7.28
C PRO A 78 -9.88 7.75 -5.98
N THR A 79 -10.78 6.75 -6.04
CA THR A 79 -11.53 6.25 -4.87
C THR A 79 -10.60 5.75 -3.75
N ALA A 80 -9.41 5.24 -4.07
CA ALA A 80 -8.45 4.83 -3.05
C ALA A 80 -8.01 6.02 -2.18
N LEU A 81 -7.80 7.19 -2.79
CA LEU A 81 -7.47 8.42 -2.09
C LEU A 81 -8.62 8.89 -1.18
N PHE A 82 -9.86 8.85 -1.69
CA PHE A 82 -11.04 9.25 -0.92
C PHE A 82 -11.31 8.32 0.28
N ILE A 83 -10.98 7.04 0.15
CA ILE A 83 -11.08 6.08 1.27
C ILE A 83 -9.95 6.32 2.28
N GLU A 84 -8.74 6.60 1.80
CA GLU A 84 -7.59 6.86 2.65
C GLU A 84 -7.77 8.13 3.47
N LEU A 85 -8.08 9.25 2.81
CA LEU A 85 -8.08 10.59 3.42
C LEU A 85 -9.46 11.10 3.80
N GLY A 86 -10.52 10.43 3.37
CA GLY A 86 -11.88 10.96 3.47
C GLY A 86 -12.17 11.99 2.38
N THR A 87 -13.30 12.66 2.50
CA THR A 87 -13.75 13.69 1.55
C THR A 87 -14.32 14.88 2.29
N GLN A 88 -14.20 16.06 1.68
CA GLN A 88 -14.91 17.25 2.15
C GLN A 88 -16.43 17.11 1.91
N PRO A 89 -17.27 17.89 2.63
CA PRO A 89 -18.71 17.89 2.40
C PRO A 89 -19.06 18.12 0.93
N HIS A 90 -19.82 17.21 0.34
CA HIS A 90 -20.30 17.28 -1.04
C HIS A 90 -21.57 16.43 -1.19
N MET A 91 -22.41 16.72 -2.18
CA MET A 91 -23.60 15.91 -2.45
C MET A 91 -23.27 14.80 -3.46
N PRO A 92 -23.09 13.54 -3.02
CA PRO A 92 -22.88 12.43 -3.95
C PRO A 92 -24.18 12.06 -4.70
N PRO A 93 -24.07 11.46 -5.90
CA PRO A 93 -25.23 10.89 -6.60
C PRO A 93 -25.89 9.78 -5.77
N ILE A 94 -27.16 9.93 -5.42
CA ILE A 94 -27.92 8.99 -4.56
C ILE A 94 -27.87 7.57 -5.12
N LYS A 95 -28.04 7.40 -6.44
CA LYS A 95 -28.00 6.10 -7.11
C LYS A 95 -26.67 5.35 -6.89
N ALA A 96 -25.55 6.07 -6.74
CA ALA A 96 -24.24 5.46 -6.50
C ALA A 96 -24.11 4.85 -5.09
N ILE A 97 -24.96 5.27 -4.14
CA ILE A 97 -24.93 4.80 -2.74
C ILE A 97 -25.83 3.56 -2.54
N GLU A 98 -26.84 3.36 -3.40
CA GLU A 98 -27.79 2.25 -3.28
C GLU A 98 -27.10 0.86 -3.16
N PRO A 99 -26.03 0.52 -3.93
CA PRO A 99 -25.34 -0.75 -3.77
C PRO A 99 -24.68 -0.90 -2.40
N TRP A 100 -24.12 0.18 -1.85
CA TRP A 100 -23.51 0.17 -0.52
C TRP A 100 -24.58 -0.02 0.56
N VAL A 101 -25.75 0.63 0.45
CA VAL A 101 -26.87 0.43 1.39
C VAL A 101 -27.31 -1.03 1.42
N LYS A 102 -27.44 -1.66 0.25
CA LYS A 102 -27.81 -3.07 0.15
C LYS A 102 -26.74 -3.99 0.76
N ALA A 103 -25.48 -3.75 0.44
CA ALA A 103 -24.38 -4.61 0.85
C ALA A 103 -24.01 -4.47 2.33
N VAL A 104 -24.02 -3.24 2.86
CA VAL A 104 -23.52 -2.94 4.21
C VAL A 104 -24.65 -2.87 5.24
N LEU A 105 -25.82 -2.34 4.87
CA LEU A 105 -26.97 -2.24 5.80
C LEU A 105 -27.96 -3.38 5.61
N GLY A 106 -27.80 -4.23 4.60
CA GLY A 106 -28.67 -5.40 4.37
C GLY A 106 -30.09 -5.08 3.90
N ILE A 107 -30.39 -3.81 3.60
CA ILE A 107 -31.73 -3.35 3.19
C ILE A 107 -31.99 -3.76 1.74
N ARG A 108 -33.11 -4.45 1.50
CA ARG A 108 -33.44 -5.01 0.17
C ARG A 108 -34.62 -4.33 -0.51
N GLU A 109 -35.57 -3.77 0.24
CA GLU A 109 -36.78 -3.13 -0.29
C GLU A 109 -36.41 -1.90 -1.13
N PRO A 110 -36.73 -1.85 -2.44
CA PRO A 110 -36.26 -0.78 -3.33
C PRO A 110 -36.64 0.63 -2.89
N LYS A 111 -37.83 0.83 -2.32
CA LYS A 111 -38.25 2.15 -1.82
C LYS A 111 -37.44 2.58 -0.61
N GLU A 112 -37.13 1.64 0.27
CA GLU A 112 -36.36 1.88 1.48
C GLU A 112 -34.89 2.16 1.16
N VAL A 113 -34.29 1.39 0.24
CA VAL A 113 -32.91 1.61 -0.24
C VAL A 113 -32.74 3.05 -0.73
N LYS A 114 -33.67 3.56 -1.55
CA LYS A 114 -33.61 4.94 -2.07
C LYS A 114 -33.71 5.98 -0.96
N ARG A 115 -34.59 5.77 0.03
CA ARG A 115 -34.76 6.67 1.19
C ARG A 115 -33.48 6.71 2.02
N VAL A 116 -32.91 5.55 2.34
CA VAL A 116 -31.68 5.47 3.13
C VAL A 116 -30.49 6.03 2.36
N ALA A 117 -30.36 5.73 1.07
CA ALA A 117 -29.33 6.31 0.21
C ALA A 117 -29.40 7.84 0.18
N PHE A 118 -30.60 8.43 0.13
CA PHE A 118 -30.79 9.87 0.22
C PHE A 118 -30.32 10.44 1.58
N LEU A 119 -30.64 9.78 2.68
CA LEU A 119 -30.20 10.21 4.02
C LEU A 119 -28.68 10.13 4.17
N VAL A 120 -28.06 9.07 3.65
CA VAL A 120 -26.59 8.93 3.61
C VAL A 120 -25.97 10.05 2.77
N ALA A 121 -26.51 10.31 1.56
CA ALA A 121 -26.05 11.41 0.71
C ALA A 121 -26.15 12.77 1.43
N ARG A 122 -27.26 13.02 2.14
CA ARG A 122 -27.46 14.24 2.94
C ARG A 122 -26.45 14.37 4.07
N LYS A 123 -26.09 13.26 4.72
CA LYS A 123 -25.04 13.26 5.75
C LYS A 123 -23.68 13.59 5.14
N ILE A 124 -23.31 12.95 4.04
CA ILE A 124 -22.07 13.25 3.31
C ILE A 124 -22.04 14.70 2.82
N ALA A 125 -23.19 15.24 2.40
CA ALA A 125 -23.29 16.65 1.99
C ALA A 125 -23.04 17.64 3.14
N ARG A 126 -23.28 17.23 4.39
CA ARG A 126 -23.04 18.08 5.56
C ARG A 126 -21.64 17.90 6.14
N GLU A 127 -21.14 16.67 6.18
CA GLU A 127 -19.96 16.30 6.96
C GLU A 127 -18.78 15.78 6.11
N GLY A 128 -19.04 15.39 4.86
CA GLY A 128 -18.09 14.65 4.04
C GLY A 128 -17.99 13.18 4.47
N THR A 129 -16.84 12.56 4.21
CA THR A 129 -16.53 11.21 4.68
C THR A 129 -15.28 11.20 5.53
N ALA A 130 -15.29 10.44 6.62
CA ALA A 130 -14.11 10.26 7.46
C ALA A 130 -13.07 9.35 6.77
N PRO A 131 -11.76 9.58 7.01
CA PRO A 131 -10.69 8.71 6.51
C PRO A 131 -10.77 7.31 7.13
N GLN A 132 -10.53 6.27 6.33
CA GLN A 132 -10.46 4.87 6.79
C GLN A 132 -9.02 4.31 6.83
N ARG A 133 -8.06 5.04 6.25
CA ARG A 133 -6.62 4.77 6.36
C ARG A 133 -6.17 3.32 6.05
N PRO A 134 -6.72 2.60 5.06
CA PRO A 134 -6.27 1.22 4.78
C PRO A 134 -4.80 1.14 4.31
N MET A 135 -4.29 2.14 3.59
CA MET A 135 -2.89 2.17 3.13
C MET A 135 -1.94 2.42 4.30
N GLU A 136 -2.24 3.42 5.14
CA GLU A 136 -1.46 3.68 6.35
C GLU A 136 -1.40 2.44 7.26
N ARG A 137 -2.55 1.78 7.50
CA ARG A 137 -2.59 0.53 8.28
C ARG A 137 -1.72 -0.57 7.67
N ALA A 138 -1.80 -0.76 6.36
CA ALA A 138 -0.98 -1.76 5.67
C ALA A 138 0.52 -1.45 5.77
N SER A 139 0.90 -0.19 5.58
CA SER A 139 2.29 0.26 5.72
C SER A 139 2.83 0.05 7.13
N LEU A 140 2.03 0.33 8.16
CA LEU A 140 2.43 0.10 9.55
C LEU A 140 2.50 -1.40 9.89
N ALA A 141 1.54 -2.20 9.44
CA ALA A 141 1.48 -3.64 9.72
C ALA A 141 2.64 -4.41 9.08
N THR A 142 3.06 -4.00 7.88
CA THR A 142 4.14 -4.68 7.12
C THR A 142 5.54 -4.15 7.43
N ARG A 143 5.65 -3.03 8.15
CA ARG A 143 6.93 -2.35 8.44
C ARG A 143 8.02 -3.31 8.92
N GLY A 144 7.75 -4.11 9.95
CA GLY A 144 8.76 -5.00 10.54
C GLY A 144 9.24 -6.07 9.56
N GLN A 145 8.34 -6.60 8.73
CA GLN A 145 8.68 -7.61 7.72
C GLN A 145 9.51 -6.99 6.60
N VAL A 146 9.18 -5.76 6.16
CA VAL A 146 9.97 -5.03 5.18
C VAL A 146 11.38 -4.77 5.70
N ILE A 147 11.53 -4.34 6.96
CA ILE A 147 12.86 -4.16 7.58
C ILE A 147 13.65 -5.47 7.56
N ALA A 148 13.05 -6.56 8.04
CA ALA A 148 13.70 -7.88 8.06
C ALA A 148 14.12 -8.37 6.66
N MET A 149 13.35 -8.04 5.61
CA MET A 149 13.74 -8.34 4.23
C MET A 149 15.02 -7.61 3.81
N PHE A 150 15.18 -6.34 4.18
CA PHE A 150 16.38 -5.56 3.86
C PHE A 150 17.58 -5.91 4.75
N GLU A 151 17.37 -6.28 6.00
CA GLU A 151 18.44 -6.85 6.86
C GLU A 151 18.96 -8.17 6.28
N GLY A 152 18.05 -9.05 5.81
CA GLY A 152 18.42 -10.29 5.11
C GLY A 152 19.19 -10.03 3.82
N ALA A 153 18.80 -9.01 3.05
CA ALA A 153 19.51 -8.58 1.86
C ALA A 153 20.93 -8.09 2.17
N ALA A 154 21.10 -7.28 3.23
CA ALA A 154 22.40 -6.79 3.68
C ALA A 154 23.33 -7.95 4.08
N ALA A 155 22.82 -8.94 4.82
CA ALA A 155 23.57 -10.14 5.18
C ALA A 155 24.00 -10.95 3.94
N GLN A 156 23.10 -11.11 2.96
CA GLN A 156 23.40 -11.77 1.69
C GLN A 156 24.52 -11.05 0.92
N ILE A 157 24.44 -9.73 0.81
CA ILE A 157 25.47 -8.90 0.16
C ILE A 157 26.81 -9.04 0.86
N LEU A 158 26.83 -8.95 2.21
CA LEU A 158 28.06 -9.08 2.99
C LEU A 158 28.72 -10.44 2.76
N ASN A 159 27.93 -11.52 2.83
CA ASN A 159 28.42 -12.89 2.61
C ASN A 159 29.03 -13.06 1.21
N PHE A 160 28.44 -12.45 0.17
CA PHE A 160 28.98 -12.49 -1.18
C PHE A 160 30.35 -11.80 -1.26
N ILE A 161 30.47 -10.59 -0.69
CA ILE A 161 31.72 -9.82 -0.68
C ILE A 161 32.84 -10.53 0.11
N THR A 162 32.49 -11.16 1.24
CA THR A 162 33.48 -11.86 2.07
C THR A 162 33.81 -13.26 1.56
N GLY A 163 32.84 -13.94 0.94
CA GLY A 163 32.95 -15.31 0.44
C GLY A 163 33.57 -15.43 -0.95
N GLY A 164 33.61 -14.35 -1.74
CA GLY A 164 34.35 -14.27 -3.01
C GLY A 164 35.88 -14.19 -2.88
N LYS A 165 36.43 -14.39 -1.67
CA LYS A 165 37.88 -14.42 -1.36
C LYS A 165 38.40 -15.82 -1.01
N ALA A 166 37.92 -16.86 -1.70
CA ALA A 166 38.52 -18.19 -1.66
C ALA A 166 39.09 -18.55 -3.03
#